data_AF-A0A927V498-F1
#
_entry.id   AF-A0A927V498-F1
#
_cell.length_a   1.000
_cell.length_b   1.000
_cell.length_c   1.000
_cell.angle_alpha   90.00
_cell.angle_beta   90.00
_cell.angle_gamma   90.00
#
_symmetry.space_group_name_H-M   'P 1'
#
loop_
_entity.id
_entity.type
_entity.pdbx_description
1 polymer ?
#
loop_
_entity_poly.entity_id
_entity_poly.type
_entity_poly.pdbx_seq_one_letter_code
_entity_poly.pdbx_strand_id
1 'polypeptide(L)'
;MNSTKYNLILAICIIVIIGSITMIAIIYSLNRSEIEHFDYSEHQNSTVLTIDDYKFSLHEISYYIVKMEAHVDIAAHAYNEDKPAEYWKLYLNDGFIKDVIKEATINLVIRDYIYANEALKLGLSPDEERLDRLSDETYETLKNMTGPQMEATNYTTKELYDVLYRIALAELYVNHISEQNPNLTEVDFDPNGDYYKQIIPNYKVKINNKIWDKVDMGHISINTKK
;
A
#
# COMPACT_ATOMS: atom_id res chain seq x y z
N MET A 1 -35.46 -47.27 11.39
CA MET A 1 -35.59 -45.80 11.23
C MET A 1 -35.94 -45.55 9.76
N ASN A 2 -37.17 -45.10 9.46
CA ASN A 2 -37.76 -45.18 8.11
C ASN A 2 -36.99 -44.35 7.06
N SER A 3 -36.63 -44.98 5.94
CA SER A 3 -35.90 -44.37 4.81
C SER A 3 -36.58 -43.10 4.29
N THR A 4 -37.91 -43.01 4.38
CA THR A 4 -38.69 -41.82 4.01
C THR A 4 -38.35 -40.60 4.87
N LYS A 5 -38.10 -40.78 6.18
CA LYS A 5 -37.72 -39.68 7.08
C LYS A 5 -36.28 -39.21 6.82
N TYR A 6 -35.38 -40.14 6.49
CA TYR A 6 -34.00 -39.81 6.10
C TYR A 6 -33.96 -39.03 4.77
N ASN A 7 -34.71 -39.48 3.75
CA ASN A 7 -34.81 -38.80 2.47
C ASN A 7 -35.46 -37.41 2.60
N LEU A 8 -36.44 -37.26 3.50
CA LEU A 8 -37.05 -35.97 3.81
C LEU A 8 -36.05 -35.02 4.49
N ILE A 9 -35.29 -35.49 5.47
CA ILE A 9 -34.25 -34.70 6.16
C ILE A 9 -33.15 -34.31 5.18
N LEU A 10 -32.69 -35.24 4.33
CA LEU A 10 -31.68 -34.99 3.31
C LEU A 10 -32.14 -33.93 2.29
N ALA A 11 -33.39 -34.02 1.83
CA ALA A 11 -33.97 -33.03 0.92
C ALA A 11 -34.05 -31.63 1.55
N ILE A 12 -34.41 -31.54 2.84
CA ILE A 12 -34.43 -30.27 3.58
C ILE A 12 -33.01 -29.68 3.70
N CYS A 13 -32.00 -30.48 4.01
CA CYS A 13 -30.62 -30.02 4.10
C CYS A 13 -30.10 -29.47 2.76
N ILE A 14 -30.41 -30.13 1.65
CA ILE A 14 -29.99 -29.69 0.31
C ILE A 14 -30.63 -28.34 -0.05
N ILE A 15 -31.91 -28.16 0.27
CA ILE A 15 -32.63 -26.90 0.02
C ILE A 15 -32.02 -25.75 0.83
N VAL A 16 -31.64 -26.00 2.09
CA VAL A 16 -30.99 -24.99 2.95
C VAL A 16 -29.61 -24.61 2.41
N ILE A 17 -28.82 -25.58 1.93
CA ILE A 17 -27.49 -25.33 1.35
C ILE A 17 -27.59 -24.53 0.06
N ILE A 18 -28.51 -24.90 -0.85
CA ILE A 18 -28.74 -24.14 -2.08
C ILE A 18 -29.24 -22.73 -1.75
N GLY A 19 -30.16 -22.60 -0.79
CA GLY A 19 -30.65 -21.31 -0.31
C GLY A 19 -29.53 -20.41 0.22
N SER A 20 -28.59 -20.96 1.00
CA SER A 20 -27.45 -20.20 1.54
C SER A 20 -26.43 -19.83 0.45
N ILE A 21 -26.13 -20.72 -0.50
CA ILE A 21 -25.28 -20.40 -1.65
C ILE A 21 -25.91 -19.30 -2.52
N THR A 22 -27.22 -19.38 -2.80
CA THR A 22 -27.92 -18.33 -3.55
C THR A 22 -27.97 -17.02 -2.79
N MET A 23 -28.14 -17.04 -1.47
CA MET A 23 -28.10 -15.84 -0.64
C MET A 23 -26.71 -15.19 -0.64
N ILE A 24 -25.63 -15.99 -0.57
CA ILE A 24 -24.25 -15.50 -0.71
C ILE A 24 -24.04 -14.91 -2.11
N ALA A 25 -24.50 -15.58 -3.17
CA ALA A 25 -24.40 -15.07 -4.54
C ALA A 25 -25.21 -13.78 -4.74
N ILE A 26 -26.39 -13.68 -4.12
CA ILE A 26 -27.23 -12.47 -4.14
C ILE A 26 -26.54 -11.35 -3.36
N ILE A 27 -26.00 -11.61 -2.17
CA ILE A 27 -25.20 -10.63 -1.41
C ILE A 27 -24.00 -10.19 -2.25
N TYR A 28 -23.25 -11.09 -2.87
CA TYR A 28 -22.17 -10.74 -3.81
C TYR A 28 -22.65 -9.94 -5.02
N SER A 29 -23.86 -10.23 -5.53
CA SER A 29 -24.44 -9.50 -6.67
C SER A 29 -25.02 -8.14 -6.29
N LEU A 30 -25.46 -7.96 -5.04
CA LEU A 30 -25.98 -6.70 -4.50
C LEU A 30 -24.83 -5.83 -3.95
N ASN A 31 -23.78 -6.44 -3.41
CA ASN A 31 -22.46 -5.82 -3.16
C ASN A 31 -21.59 -5.75 -4.41
N ARG A 32 -22.14 -6.14 -5.56
CA ARG A 32 -21.67 -5.66 -6.86
C ARG A 32 -22.11 -4.20 -6.91
N SER A 33 -21.47 -3.35 -6.10
CA SER A 33 -21.27 -1.98 -6.52
C SER A 33 -20.79 -2.11 -7.95
N GLU A 34 -21.47 -1.45 -8.89
CA GLU A 34 -20.87 -1.16 -10.19
C GLU A 34 -19.41 -0.90 -9.90
N ILE A 35 -18.51 -1.69 -10.51
CA ILE A 35 -17.08 -1.42 -10.40
C ILE A 35 -16.93 -0.12 -11.18
N GLU A 36 -17.30 1.00 -10.55
CA GLU A 36 -16.90 2.32 -10.95
C GLU A 36 -15.40 2.19 -11.06
N HIS A 37 -14.91 2.37 -12.27
CA HIS A 37 -13.48 2.39 -12.52
C HIS A 37 -12.92 3.45 -11.58
N PHE A 38 -12.11 3.03 -10.59
CA PHE A 38 -11.50 3.97 -9.67
C PHE A 38 -10.53 4.82 -10.48
N ASP A 39 -10.93 6.06 -10.78
CA ASP A 39 -10.08 7.00 -11.47
C ASP A 39 -9.12 7.63 -10.45
N TYR A 40 -7.87 7.21 -10.51
CA TYR A 40 -6.81 7.74 -9.66
C TYR A 40 -6.70 9.27 -9.76
N SER A 41 -6.93 9.85 -10.94
CA SER A 41 -6.80 11.28 -11.18
C SER A 41 -7.91 12.09 -10.50
N GLU A 42 -9.14 11.57 -10.47
CA GLU A 42 -10.28 12.21 -9.79
C GLU A 42 -10.17 12.15 -8.27
N HIS A 43 -9.44 11.16 -7.74
CA HIS A 43 -9.30 10.92 -6.31
C HIS A 43 -8.02 11.47 -5.68
N GLN A 44 -7.17 12.18 -6.42
CA GLN A 44 -5.88 12.72 -5.93
C GLN A 44 -5.99 13.44 -4.58
N ASN A 45 -6.99 14.31 -4.41
CA ASN A 45 -7.17 15.10 -3.19
C ASN A 45 -7.93 14.36 -2.07
N SER A 46 -8.36 13.11 -2.30
CA SER A 46 -9.13 12.35 -1.33
C SER A 46 -8.22 11.93 -0.17
N THR A 47 -8.65 12.18 1.07
CA THR A 47 -7.91 11.70 2.24
C THR A 47 -7.94 10.17 2.30
N VAL A 48 -6.77 9.54 2.28
CA VAL A 48 -6.58 8.08 2.36
C VAL A 48 -6.12 7.64 3.74
N LEU A 49 -5.38 8.49 4.45
CA LEU A 49 -4.78 8.19 5.74
C LEU A 49 -4.78 9.43 6.62
N THR A 50 -4.98 9.24 7.91
CA THR A 50 -4.83 10.28 8.92
C THR A 50 -3.92 9.75 10.03
N ILE A 51 -2.90 10.52 10.37
CA ILE A 51 -2.02 10.25 11.51
C ILE A 51 -2.05 11.48 12.40
N ASP A 52 -2.57 11.31 13.61
CA ASP A 52 -2.94 12.41 14.51
C ASP A 52 -3.86 13.42 13.80
N ASP A 53 -3.38 14.64 13.57
CA ASP A 53 -4.13 15.70 12.89
C ASP A 53 -3.74 15.84 11.40
N TYR A 54 -2.69 15.15 10.95
CA TYR A 54 -2.24 15.21 9.56
C TYR A 54 -3.05 14.27 8.68
N LYS A 55 -3.53 14.79 7.55
CA LYS A 55 -4.33 14.05 6.57
C LYS A 55 -3.53 13.88 5.29
N PHE A 56 -3.20 12.64 4.97
CA PHE A 56 -2.62 12.27 3.70
C PHE A 56 -3.71 12.14 2.64
N SER A 57 -3.51 12.84 1.54
CA SER A 57 -4.24 12.64 0.28
C SER A 57 -3.71 11.41 -0.46
N LEU A 58 -4.49 10.90 -1.43
CA LEU A 58 -4.01 9.87 -2.35
C LEU A 58 -2.77 10.37 -3.10
N HIS A 59 -2.80 11.63 -3.55
CA HIS A 59 -1.72 12.29 -4.25
C HIS A 59 -0.39 12.17 -3.52
N GLU A 60 -0.34 12.52 -2.23
CA GLU A 60 0.89 12.48 -1.43
C GLU A 60 1.47 11.08 -1.25
N ILE A 61 0.62 10.04 -1.28
CA ILE A 61 1.08 8.65 -1.11
C ILE A 61 1.35 7.95 -2.44
N SER A 62 0.98 8.56 -3.59
CA SER A 62 1.10 7.96 -4.92
C SER A 62 2.53 7.57 -5.27
N TYR A 63 3.53 8.25 -4.70
CA TYR A 63 4.94 7.87 -4.87
C TYR A 63 5.20 6.46 -4.33
N TYR A 64 4.69 6.14 -3.13
CA TYR A 64 4.87 4.83 -2.50
C TYR A 64 4.18 3.75 -3.32
N ILE A 65 2.98 4.02 -3.85
CA ILE A 65 2.24 3.10 -4.73
C ILE A 65 3.09 2.79 -5.97
N VAL A 66 3.55 3.81 -6.69
CA VAL A 66 4.37 3.65 -7.90
C VAL A 66 5.66 2.87 -7.62
N LYS A 67 6.34 3.17 -6.51
CA LYS A 67 7.60 2.51 -6.14
C LYS A 67 7.38 1.04 -5.78
N MET A 68 6.35 0.74 -5.00
CA MET A 68 6.01 -0.63 -4.62
C MET A 68 5.57 -1.44 -5.83
N GLU A 69 4.78 -0.86 -6.73
CA GLU A 69 4.44 -1.49 -8.00
C GLU A 69 5.66 -1.80 -8.84
N ALA A 70 6.55 -0.82 -9.07
CA ALA A 70 7.77 -1.02 -9.84
C ALA A 70 8.68 -2.11 -9.23
N HIS A 71 8.74 -2.22 -7.90
CA HIS A 71 9.53 -3.26 -7.24
C HIS A 71 8.95 -4.65 -7.47
N VAL A 72 7.64 -4.81 -7.31
CA VAL A 72 6.94 -6.09 -7.51
C VAL A 72 6.91 -6.48 -8.98
N ASP A 73 6.90 -5.50 -9.88
CA ASP A 73 6.92 -5.72 -11.33
C ASP A 73 8.18 -6.49 -11.80
N ILE A 74 9.31 -6.33 -11.11
CA ILE A 74 10.53 -7.12 -11.36
C ILE A 74 10.24 -8.61 -11.11
N ALA A 75 9.60 -8.93 -9.99
CA ALA A 75 9.23 -10.31 -9.66
C ALA A 75 8.12 -10.84 -10.59
N ALA A 76 7.19 -9.98 -11.01
CA ALA A 76 6.13 -10.33 -11.94
C ALA A 76 6.67 -10.74 -13.32
N HIS A 77 7.61 -9.96 -13.87
CA HIS A 77 8.29 -10.29 -15.13
C HIS A 77 9.18 -11.54 -15.01
N ALA A 78 9.84 -11.74 -13.87
CA ALA A 78 10.61 -12.96 -13.63
C ALA A 78 9.72 -14.21 -13.55
N TYR A 79 8.50 -14.08 -13.04
CA TYR A 79 7.51 -15.16 -12.99
C TYR A 79 6.94 -15.49 -14.37
N ASN A 80 6.49 -14.48 -15.12
CA ASN A 80 5.97 -14.64 -16.48
C ASN A 80 6.14 -13.34 -17.27
N GLU A 81 7.20 -13.28 -18.09
CA GLU A 81 7.54 -12.09 -18.88
C GLU A 81 6.43 -11.68 -19.87
N ASP A 82 5.69 -12.64 -20.44
CA ASP A 82 4.62 -12.37 -21.39
C ASP A 82 3.32 -11.90 -20.70
N LYS A 83 3.14 -12.27 -19.42
CA LYS A 83 1.92 -11.97 -18.65
C LYS A 83 2.23 -11.61 -17.19
N PRO A 84 2.97 -10.53 -16.92
CA PRO A 84 3.33 -10.10 -15.57
C PRO A 84 2.10 -9.83 -14.68
N ALA A 85 0.98 -9.40 -15.27
CA ALA A 85 -0.29 -9.19 -14.56
C ALA A 85 -0.86 -10.45 -13.87
N GLU A 86 -0.44 -11.66 -14.27
CA GLU A 86 -0.87 -12.90 -13.60
C GLU A 86 -0.25 -13.03 -12.20
N TYR A 87 0.96 -12.48 -11.98
CA TYR A 87 1.65 -12.53 -10.70
C TYR A 87 0.86 -11.83 -9.59
N TRP A 88 0.29 -10.67 -9.90
CA TRP A 88 -0.51 -9.86 -8.96
C TRP A 88 -1.80 -10.53 -8.49
N LYS A 89 -2.26 -11.54 -9.25
CA LYS A 89 -3.46 -12.34 -8.97
C LYS A 89 -3.14 -13.64 -8.24
N LEU A 90 -1.86 -13.91 -7.95
CA LEU A 90 -1.48 -15.08 -7.16
C LEU A 90 -2.00 -14.93 -5.73
N TYR A 91 -2.55 -16.01 -5.21
CA TYR A 91 -2.97 -16.13 -3.82
C TYR A 91 -1.89 -16.90 -3.05
N LEU A 92 -1.24 -16.24 -2.08
CA LEU A 92 -0.20 -16.83 -1.24
C LEU A 92 -0.59 -16.75 0.22
N ASN A 93 -0.58 -17.90 0.91
CA ASN A 93 -0.87 -18.11 2.33
C ASN A 93 -2.18 -17.47 2.82
N ASP A 94 -2.23 -16.14 2.94
CA ASP A 94 -3.27 -15.36 3.61
C ASP A 94 -3.92 -14.26 2.72
N GLY A 95 -3.53 -14.13 1.44
CA GLY A 95 -4.13 -13.12 0.57
C GLY A 95 -3.63 -13.12 -0.88
N PHE A 96 -4.24 -12.29 -1.73
CA PHE A 96 -3.68 -12.01 -3.05
C PHE A 96 -2.44 -11.13 -2.93
N ILE A 97 -1.44 -11.33 -3.79
CA ILE A 97 -0.22 -10.51 -3.84
C ILE A 97 -0.56 -9.02 -3.83
N LYS A 98 -1.51 -8.59 -4.67
CA LYS A 98 -1.91 -7.18 -4.74
C LYS A 98 -2.42 -6.62 -3.40
N ASP A 99 -3.14 -7.42 -2.61
CA ASP A 99 -3.69 -6.99 -1.33
C ASP A 99 -2.59 -6.89 -0.27
N VAL A 100 -1.66 -7.86 -0.27
CA VAL A 100 -0.48 -7.86 0.61
C VAL A 100 0.42 -6.65 0.34
N ILE A 101 0.69 -6.35 -0.94
CA ILE A 101 1.52 -5.22 -1.35
C ILE A 101 0.82 -3.89 -1.03
N LYS A 102 -0.49 -3.83 -1.19
CA LYS A 102 -1.31 -2.67 -0.79
C LYS A 102 -1.22 -2.42 0.71
N GLU A 103 -1.42 -3.43 1.53
CA GLU A 103 -1.25 -3.30 2.98
C GLU A 103 0.17 -2.88 3.37
N ALA A 104 1.20 -3.47 2.74
CA ALA A 104 2.59 -3.09 2.98
C ALA A 104 2.85 -1.62 2.60
N THR A 105 2.26 -1.14 1.51
CA THR A 105 2.44 0.24 1.00
C THR A 105 1.91 1.25 2.00
N ILE A 106 0.68 1.09 2.51
CA ILE A 106 0.11 2.05 3.46
C ILE A 106 0.84 2.00 4.82
N ASN A 107 1.28 0.82 5.24
CA ASN A 107 2.07 0.65 6.46
C ASN A 107 3.45 1.30 6.35
N LEU A 108 4.06 1.28 5.15
CA LEU A 108 5.32 1.96 4.86
C LEU A 108 5.17 3.50 4.97
N VAL A 109 4.09 4.05 4.40
CA VAL A 109 3.76 5.49 4.55
C VAL A 109 3.63 5.88 6.01
N ILE A 110 2.92 5.07 6.81
CA ILE A 110 2.73 5.33 8.24
C ILE A 110 4.07 5.31 8.98
N ARG A 111 4.90 4.29 8.73
CA ARG A 111 6.22 4.16 9.33
C ARG A 111 7.08 5.38 9.03
N ASP A 112 7.21 5.74 7.76
CA ASP A 112 8.09 6.83 7.34
C ASP A 112 7.62 8.18 7.89
N TYR A 113 6.30 8.40 7.98
CA TYR A 113 5.78 9.60 8.64
C TYR A 113 6.12 9.64 10.13
N ILE A 114 5.92 8.53 10.84
CA ILE A 114 6.21 8.43 12.27
C ILE A 114 7.70 8.67 12.52
N TYR A 115 8.58 7.99 11.79
CA TYR A 115 10.02 8.13 11.95
C TYR A 115 10.52 9.51 11.55
N ALA A 116 9.98 10.12 10.49
CA ALA A 116 10.31 11.50 10.14
C ALA A 116 9.93 12.47 11.26
N ASN A 117 8.76 12.29 11.89
CA ASN A 117 8.35 13.11 13.02
C ASN A 117 9.23 12.89 14.26
N GLU A 118 9.64 11.65 14.55
CA GLU A 118 10.59 11.38 15.63
C GLU A 118 11.97 11.98 15.35
N ALA A 119 12.44 11.95 14.09
CA ALA A 119 13.67 12.64 13.67
C ALA A 119 13.61 14.14 14.00
N LEU A 120 12.49 14.78 13.65
CA LEU A 120 12.28 16.20 13.89
C LEU A 120 12.20 16.53 15.40
N LYS A 121 11.58 15.67 16.22
CA LYS A 121 11.57 15.82 17.69
C LYS A 121 12.97 15.78 18.29
N LEU A 122 13.87 14.98 17.70
CA LEU A 122 15.28 14.90 18.08
C LEU A 122 16.14 16.03 17.50
N GLY A 123 15.56 16.91 16.67
CA GLY A 123 16.30 17.98 16.00
C GLY A 123 17.22 17.47 14.89
N LEU A 124 16.96 16.29 14.34
CA LEU A 124 17.70 15.74 13.21
C LEU A 124 17.25 16.40 11.90
N SER A 125 18.20 16.62 11.01
CA SER A 125 17.95 17.09 9.65
C SER A 125 18.99 16.52 8.70
N PRO A 126 18.65 16.22 7.43
CA PRO A 126 19.65 15.90 6.42
C PRO A 126 20.69 17.01 6.30
N ASP A 127 21.94 16.63 6.06
CA ASP A 127 23.02 17.57 5.75
C ASP A 127 22.92 18.12 4.33
N GLU A 128 23.72 19.14 4.00
CA GLU A 128 23.72 19.78 2.68
C GLU A 128 23.98 18.77 1.55
N GLU A 129 24.88 17.82 1.75
CA GLU A 129 25.20 16.79 0.75
C GLU A 129 24.01 15.88 0.45
N ARG A 130 23.25 15.48 1.48
CA ARG A 130 22.01 14.71 1.30
C ARG A 130 20.91 15.55 0.66
N LEU A 131 20.80 16.84 0.98
CA LEU A 131 19.82 17.75 0.36
C LEU A 131 20.08 17.94 -1.14
N ASP A 132 21.35 18.04 -1.54
CA ASP A 132 21.73 18.11 -2.96
C ASP A 132 21.35 16.81 -3.69
N ARG A 133 21.71 15.65 -3.11
CA ARG A 133 21.30 14.35 -3.66
C ARG A 133 19.79 14.19 -3.77
N LEU A 134 19.02 14.63 -2.77
CA LEU A 134 17.55 14.59 -2.82
C LEU A 134 16.99 15.41 -3.98
N SER A 135 17.61 16.56 -4.28
CA SER A 135 17.20 17.41 -5.40
C SER A 135 17.45 16.70 -6.74
N ASP A 136 18.62 16.08 -6.91
CA ASP A 136 18.97 15.29 -8.09
C ASP A 136 18.07 14.05 -8.23
N GLU A 137 17.85 13.32 -7.14
CA GLU A 137 16.95 12.15 -7.07
C GLU A 137 15.51 12.53 -7.45
N THR A 138 15.02 13.69 -6.99
CA THR A 138 13.70 14.20 -7.33
C THR A 138 13.57 14.43 -8.84
N TYR A 139 14.55 15.14 -9.42
CA TYR A 139 14.55 15.46 -10.84
C TYR A 139 14.64 14.19 -11.70
N GLU A 140 15.57 13.29 -11.39
CA GLU A 140 15.74 12.05 -12.14
C GLU A 140 14.54 11.11 -11.96
N THR A 141 13.90 11.09 -10.79
CA THR A 141 12.67 10.32 -10.60
C THR A 141 11.57 10.82 -11.52
N LEU A 142 11.26 12.13 -11.53
CA LEU A 142 10.22 12.69 -12.41
C LEU A 142 10.52 12.44 -13.89
N LYS A 143 11.77 12.65 -14.30
CA LYS A 143 12.21 12.43 -15.68
C LYS A 143 12.09 10.99 -16.13
N ASN A 144 12.24 10.03 -15.21
CA ASN A 144 12.17 8.61 -15.51
C ASN A 144 10.78 7.99 -15.29
N MET A 145 9.81 8.74 -14.77
CA MET A 145 8.43 8.28 -14.69
C MET A 145 7.87 7.97 -16.09
N THR A 146 7.12 6.89 -16.19
CA THR A 146 6.40 6.53 -17.42
C THR A 146 5.16 7.40 -17.57
N GLY A 147 4.55 7.44 -18.77
CA GLY A 147 3.28 8.15 -19.00
C GLY A 147 2.22 7.83 -17.95
N PRO A 148 1.90 6.54 -17.71
CA PRO A 148 0.96 6.14 -16.67
C PRO A 148 1.36 6.56 -15.25
N GLN A 149 2.66 6.53 -14.91
CA GLN A 149 3.14 6.99 -13.60
C GLN A 149 2.98 8.51 -13.44
N MET A 150 3.26 9.28 -14.49
CA MET A 150 3.03 10.74 -14.48
C MET A 150 1.54 11.07 -14.38
N GLU A 151 0.67 10.37 -15.11
CA GLU A 151 -0.78 10.56 -15.03
C GLU A 151 -1.34 10.18 -13.65
N ALA A 152 -0.85 9.08 -13.07
CA ALA A 152 -1.30 8.61 -11.76
C ALA A 152 -0.79 9.45 -10.59
N THR A 153 0.39 10.06 -10.71
CA THR A 153 0.99 10.87 -9.63
C THR A 153 0.73 12.35 -9.79
N ASN A 154 0.87 12.88 -11.01
CA ASN A 154 0.79 14.30 -11.36
C ASN A 154 1.61 15.22 -10.41
N TYR A 155 2.77 14.75 -9.96
CA TYR A 155 3.60 15.52 -9.04
C TYR A 155 4.28 16.71 -9.70
N THR A 156 4.28 17.84 -9.01
CA THR A 156 5.30 18.87 -9.21
C THR A 156 6.64 18.45 -8.58
N THR A 157 7.73 19.09 -8.99
CA THR A 157 9.06 18.90 -8.38
C THR A 157 9.04 19.13 -6.87
N LYS A 158 8.32 20.15 -6.40
CA LYS A 158 8.23 20.43 -4.96
C LYS A 158 7.49 19.33 -4.21
N GLU A 159 6.36 18.86 -4.73
CA GLU A 159 5.56 17.83 -4.05
C GLU A 159 6.33 16.51 -3.93
N LEU A 160 6.98 16.07 -5.02
CA LEU A 160 7.82 14.87 -4.93
C LEU A 160 9.02 15.09 -3.99
N TYR A 161 9.65 16.26 -4.03
CA TYR A 161 10.74 16.59 -3.11
C TYR A 161 10.28 16.48 -1.65
N ASP A 162 9.11 17.03 -1.31
CA ASP A 162 8.56 16.98 0.05
C ASP A 162 8.32 15.52 0.52
N VAL A 163 7.92 14.62 -0.40
CA VAL A 163 7.78 13.18 -0.11
C VAL A 163 9.15 12.54 0.13
N LEU A 164 10.12 12.77 -0.76
CA LEU A 164 11.47 12.20 -0.65
C LEU A 164 12.23 12.74 0.58
N TYR A 165 12.04 14.01 0.91
CA TYR A 165 12.61 14.62 2.10
C TYR A 165 12.08 13.96 3.38
N ARG A 166 10.80 13.62 3.43
CA ARG A 166 10.20 12.86 4.55
C ARG A 166 10.83 11.48 4.68
N ILE A 167 11.04 10.78 3.56
CA ILE A 167 11.72 9.47 3.55
C ILE A 167 13.15 9.62 4.08
N ALA A 168 13.89 10.65 3.65
CA ALA A 168 15.25 10.90 4.15
C ALA A 168 15.30 11.21 5.66
N LEU A 169 14.30 11.90 6.21
CA LEU A 169 14.18 12.07 7.67
C LEU A 169 13.92 10.75 8.39
N ALA A 170 13.09 9.87 7.82
CA ALA A 170 12.84 8.54 8.37
C ALA A 170 14.12 7.69 8.36
N GLU A 171 14.88 7.68 7.26
CA GLU A 171 16.19 7.02 7.14
C GLU A 171 17.17 7.53 8.21
N LEU A 172 17.22 8.85 8.39
CA LEU A 172 18.09 9.50 9.37
C LEU A 172 17.75 9.07 10.80
N TYR A 173 16.47 8.96 11.13
CA TYR A 173 16.02 8.45 12.43
C TYR A 173 16.44 7.00 12.66
N VAL A 174 16.20 6.12 11.68
CA VAL A 174 16.60 4.70 11.76
C VAL A 174 18.11 4.57 11.99
N ASN A 175 18.92 5.33 11.25
CA ASN A 175 20.38 5.34 11.43
C ASN A 175 20.78 5.81 12.83
N HIS A 176 20.23 6.93 13.29
CA HIS A 176 20.52 7.49 14.61
C HIS A 176 20.22 6.51 15.75
N ILE A 177 19.07 5.84 15.70
CA ILE A 177 18.70 4.85 16.72
C ILE A 177 19.57 3.59 16.62
N SER A 178 19.89 3.14 15.41
CA SER A 178 20.75 1.96 15.18
C SER A 178 22.16 2.17 15.72
N GLU A 179 22.75 3.35 15.53
CA GLU A 179 24.05 3.71 16.08
C GLU A 179 24.09 3.67 17.62
N GLN A 180 22.97 4.01 18.27
CA GLN A 180 22.84 3.97 19.72
C GLN A 180 22.50 2.58 20.26
N ASN A 181 21.96 1.70 19.41
CA ASN A 181 21.43 0.39 19.80
C ASN A 181 21.91 -0.69 18.82
N PRO A 182 23.17 -1.15 18.91
CA PRO A 182 23.78 -2.06 17.94
C PRO A 182 23.16 -3.47 17.89
N ASN A 183 22.20 -3.77 18.78
CA ASN A 183 21.45 -5.02 18.75
C ASN A 183 20.20 -4.95 17.86
N LEU A 184 19.78 -3.74 17.46
CA LEU A 184 18.69 -3.56 16.51
C LEU A 184 19.21 -3.75 15.09
N THR A 185 18.38 -4.37 14.27
CA THR A 185 18.60 -4.63 12.85
C THR A 185 17.54 -3.92 12.02
N GLU A 186 17.75 -3.83 10.71
CA GLU A 186 16.80 -3.19 9.78
C GLU A 186 15.36 -3.73 9.95
N VAL A 187 15.21 -5.05 10.16
CA VAL A 187 13.91 -5.72 10.34
C VAL A 187 13.16 -5.23 11.59
N ASP A 188 13.87 -4.76 12.61
CA ASP A 188 13.24 -4.22 13.82
C ASP A 188 12.51 -2.90 13.53
N PHE A 189 12.96 -2.16 12.52
CA PHE A 189 12.39 -0.87 12.12
C PHE A 189 11.27 -0.99 11.09
N ASP A 190 11.09 -2.15 10.45
CA ASP A 190 10.03 -2.37 9.47
C ASP A 190 8.63 -2.17 10.07
N PRO A 191 7.57 -1.97 9.26
CA PRO A 191 6.22 -1.77 9.78
C PRO A 191 5.65 -2.91 10.64
N ASN A 192 6.32 -4.07 10.68
CA ASN A 192 6.01 -5.19 11.58
C ASN A 192 7.17 -5.53 12.55
N GLY A 193 8.20 -4.71 12.58
CA GLY A 193 9.38 -4.86 13.42
C GLY A 193 9.12 -4.53 14.88
N ASP A 194 9.94 -5.08 15.77
CA ASP A 194 9.71 -4.98 17.21
C ASP A 194 9.99 -3.58 17.75
N TYR A 195 10.87 -2.80 17.12
CA TYR A 195 11.06 -1.40 17.47
C TYR A 195 9.86 -0.56 17.03
N TYR A 196 9.39 -0.74 15.79
CA TYR A 196 8.22 -0.02 15.28
C TYR A 196 6.96 -0.21 16.14
N LYS A 197 6.70 -1.45 16.59
CA LYS A 197 5.57 -1.79 17.48
C LYS A 197 5.57 -1.03 18.80
N GLN A 198 6.73 -0.56 19.26
CA GLN A 198 6.84 0.24 20.49
C GLN A 198 6.50 1.71 20.26
N ILE A 199 6.65 2.21 19.03
CA ILE A 199 6.45 3.63 18.69
C ILE A 199 5.04 3.90 18.19
N ILE A 200 4.52 3.05 17.29
CA ILE A 200 3.20 3.26 16.67
C ILE A 200 2.06 3.53 17.68
N PRO A 201 2.02 2.95 18.92
CA PRO A 201 0.95 3.23 19.88
C PRO A 201 0.89 4.70 20.35
N ASN A 202 1.95 5.47 20.15
CA ASN A 202 1.99 6.91 20.48
C ASN A 202 1.28 7.78 19.44
N TYR A 203 0.84 7.20 18.32
CA TYR A 203 0.22 7.90 17.19
C TYR A 203 -1.20 7.40 16.95
N LYS A 204 -2.12 8.31 16.61
CA LYS A 204 -3.49 7.96 16.23
C LYS A 204 -3.59 7.75 14.73
N VAL A 205 -3.52 6.50 14.30
CA VAL A 205 -3.59 6.14 12.88
C VAL A 205 -5.01 5.78 12.48
N LYS A 206 -5.50 6.33 11.36
CA LYS A 206 -6.78 5.99 10.75
C LYS A 206 -6.68 5.94 9.24
N ILE A 207 -6.90 4.76 8.67
CA ILE A 207 -7.00 4.56 7.22
C ILE A 207 -8.45 4.81 6.78
N ASN A 208 -8.63 5.54 5.68
CA ASN A 208 -9.94 5.76 5.07
C ASN A 208 -10.25 4.65 4.05
N ASN A 209 -10.76 3.52 4.55
CA ASN A 209 -11.06 2.34 3.73
C ASN A 209 -12.06 2.62 2.60
N LYS A 210 -12.90 3.66 2.69
CA LYS A 210 -13.81 4.03 1.59
C LYS A 210 -13.07 4.45 0.31
N ILE A 211 -11.87 5.00 0.45
CA ILE A 211 -11.00 5.37 -0.66
C ILE A 211 -9.94 4.29 -0.84
N TRP A 212 -9.26 3.90 0.25
CA TRP A 212 -8.16 2.97 0.19
C TRP A 212 -8.57 1.63 -0.42
N ASP A 213 -9.72 1.05 -0.06
CA ASP A 213 -10.16 -0.25 -0.61
C ASP A 213 -10.37 -0.20 -2.13
N LYS A 214 -10.65 0.97 -2.70
CA LYS A 214 -10.84 1.16 -4.16
C LYS A 214 -9.54 1.32 -4.95
N VAL A 215 -8.43 1.65 -4.29
CA VAL A 215 -7.10 1.75 -4.90
C VAL A 215 -6.69 0.36 -5.38
N ASP A 216 -6.54 0.16 -6.70
CA ASP A 216 -6.09 -1.11 -7.26
C ASP A 216 -4.59 -1.06 -7.58
N MET A 217 -3.87 -2.10 -7.16
CA MET A 217 -2.42 -2.20 -7.36
C MET A 217 -2.07 -3.22 -8.45
N GLY A 218 -0.97 -2.96 -9.14
CA GLY A 218 -0.49 -3.75 -10.27
C GLY A 218 -1.06 -3.25 -11.61
N HIS A 219 -1.23 -1.94 -11.77
CA HIS A 219 -1.74 -1.38 -13.02
C HIS A 219 -0.94 -0.19 -13.53
N ILE A 220 -0.26 0.53 -12.64
CA ILE A 220 0.53 1.71 -12.99
C ILE A 220 1.89 1.29 -13.57
N SER A 221 2.50 0.20 -13.06
CA SER A 221 3.79 -0.32 -13.57
C SER A 221 3.67 -1.34 -14.71
N ILE A 222 2.59 -2.13 -14.77
CA ILE A 222 2.57 -3.37 -15.58
C ILE A 222 2.51 -3.15 -17.11
N ASN A 223 2.28 -1.92 -17.58
CA ASN A 223 2.12 -1.62 -19.01
C ASN A 223 3.22 -0.73 -19.59
N THR A 224 4.46 -0.87 -19.15
CA THR A 224 5.54 0.04 -19.57
C THR A 224 6.68 -0.68 -20.29
N LYS A 225 6.41 -1.16 -21.50
CA LYS A 225 7.47 -1.11 -22.53
C LYS A 225 7.63 0.36 -22.92
N LYS A 226 8.83 0.91 -22.71
CA LYS A 226 9.26 2.13 -23.42
C LYS A 226 9.42 1.83 -24.90
#